data_AF-F7KVP8-F1
#
_entry.id   AF-F7KVP8-F1
#
_cell.length_a   1.000
_cell.length_b   1.000
_cell.length_c   1.000
_cell.angle_alpha   90.00
_cell.angle_beta   90.00
_cell.angle_gamma   90.00
#
_symmetry.space_group_name_H-M   'P 1'
#
loop_
_entity.id
_entity.type
_entity.pdbx_description
1 polymer ?
#
loop_
_entity_poly.entity_id
_entity_poly.type
_entity_poly.pdbx_seq_one_letter_code
_entity_poly.pdbx_strand_id
1 'polypeptide(L)' 'MKHYRICIQAERHEFDYLCSTISDAYGAVEDASIAFNLNLDMDSIMRVLVDMDRRNLIETDRYHIRIRVEDGEV' A
#
# COMPACT_ATOMS: atom_id res chain seq x y z
N MET A 1 -7.19 12.40 10.66
CA MET A 1 -7.95 11.43 9.83
C MET A 1 -7.10 10.17 9.68
N LYS A 2 -7.59 9.07 9.09
CA LYS A 2 -6.70 7.92 8.80
C LYS A 2 -5.99 8.17 7.48
N HIS A 3 -4.69 7.90 7.43
CA HIS A 3 -3.92 7.94 6.19
C HIS A 3 -3.21 6.61 5.96
N TYR A 4 -3.22 6.13 4.72
CA TYR A 4 -2.44 5.01 4.24
C TYR A 4 -1.18 5.56 3.59
N ARG A 5 -0.02 5.19 4.14
CA ARG A 5 1.27 5.43 3.53
C ARG A 5 1.76 4.16 2.84
N ILE A 6 2.03 4.27 1.56
CA ILE A 6 2.42 3.16 0.70
C ILE A 6 3.82 3.44 0.23
N CYS A 7 4.76 2.63 0.69
CA CYS A 7 6.16 2.67 0.29
C CYS A 7 6.46 1.43 -0.56
N ILE A 8 6.73 1.61 -1.84
CA ILE A 8 7.09 0.52 -2.75
C ILE A 8 8.59 0.64 -3.05
N GLN A 9 9.36 -0.39 -2.69
CA GLN A 9 10.80 -0.45 -2.89
C GLN A 9 11.15 -1.47 -3.97
N ALA A 10 11.04 -1.07 -5.24
CA ALA A 10 11.41 -1.91 -6.37
C ALA A 10 12.85 -1.63 -6.81
N GLU A 11 13.78 -2.52 -6.43
CA GLU A 11 15.23 -2.48 -6.72
C GLU A 11 15.94 -1.15 -6.42
N ARG A 12 15.78 -0.14 -7.29
CA ARG A 12 16.40 1.20 -7.24
C ARG A 12 15.40 2.35 -7.13
N HIS A 13 14.10 2.03 -7.13
CA HIS A 13 13.04 3.02 -7.11
C HIS A 13 12.29 2.92 -5.79
N GLU A 14 12.18 4.07 -5.12
CA GLU A 14 11.37 4.24 -3.94
C GLU A 14 10.18 5.10 -4.33
N PHE A 15 8.99 4.52 -4.21
CA PHE A 15 7.73 5.21 -4.41
C PHE A 15 7.04 5.37 -3.07
N ASP A 16 6.78 6.61 -2.66
CA ASP A 16 6.06 6.95 -1.43
C ASP A 16 4.77 7.68 -1.80
N TYR A 17 3.64 7.11 -1.39
CA TYR A 17 2.32 7.64 -1.69
C TYR A 17 1.44 7.65 -0.44
N LEU A 18 0.83 8.80 -0.18
CA LEU A 18 -0.07 9.01 0.94
C LEU A 18 -1.50 9.20 0.43
N CYS A 19 -2.43 8.41 0.94
CA CYS A 19 -3.85 8.52 0.60
C CYS A 19 -4.75 8.24 1.81
N SER A 20 -6.06 8.44 1.66
CA SER A 20 -7.03 8.28 2.74
C SER A 20 -8.06 7.18 2.50
N THR A 21 -8.03 6.53 1.34
CA THR A 21 -8.98 5.46 1.00
C THR A 21 -8.25 4.20 0.56
N ILE A 22 -8.89 3.04 0.82
CA ILE A 22 -8.41 1.74 0.33
C ILE A 22 -8.36 1.73 -1.21
N SER A 23 -9.29 2.42 -1.88
CA SER A 23 -9.36 2.48 -3.34
C SER A 23 -8.12 3.17 -3.93
N ASP A 24 -7.74 4.32 -3.36
CA ASP A 24 -6.52 5.03 -3.78
C ASP A 24 -5.28 4.19 -3.49
N ALA A 25 -5.27 3.49 -2.35
CA ALA A 25 -4.16 2.64 -1.97
C ALA A 25 -3.99 1.44 -2.91
N TYR A 26 -5.10 0.80 -3.27
CA TYR A 26 -5.11 -0.31 -4.22
C TYR A 26 -4.64 0.14 -5.60
N GLY A 27 -5.15 1.27 -6.10
CA GLY A 27 -4.74 1.84 -7.39
C GLY A 27 -3.25 2.18 -7.43
N ALA A 28 -2.71 2.79 -6.38
CA ALA A 28 -1.28 3.10 -6.29
C ALA A 28 -0.38 1.86 -6.34
N VAL A 29 -0.81 0.76 -5.72
CA VAL A 29 -0.09 -0.53 -5.79
C VAL A 29 -0.19 -1.14 -7.19
N GLU A 30 -1.36 -1.09 -7.83
CA GLU A 30 -1.57 -1.56 -9.20
C GLU A 30 -0.68 -0.81 -10.19
N ASP A 31 -0.69 0.52 -10.15
CA ASP A 31 0.13 1.38 -11.02
C ASP A 31 1.63 1.09 -10.85
N ALA A 32 2.08 0.97 -9.61
CA ALA A 32 3.47 0.64 -9.31
C ALA A 32 3.83 -0.78 -9.77
N SER A 33 2.92 -1.74 -9.68
CA SER A 33 3.15 -3.10 -10.17
C SER A 33 3.44 -3.12 -11.67
N ILE A 34 2.71 -2.31 -12.44
CA ILE A 34 2.89 -2.15 -13.88
C ILE A 34 4.19 -1.39 -14.16
N ALA A 35 4.42 -0.27 -13.48
CA ALA A 35 5.58 0.59 -13.70
C ALA A 35 6.92 -0.12 -13.39
N PHE A 36 6.93 -0.96 -12.36
CA PHE A 36 8.12 -1.68 -11.91
C PHE A 36 8.14 -3.16 -12.34
N ASN A 37 7.18 -3.59 -13.17
CA ASN A 37 7.05 -4.97 -13.65
C ASN A 37 7.08 -6.01 -12.50
N LEU A 38 6.34 -5.72 -11.43
CA LEU A 38 6.22 -6.57 -10.25
C LEU A 38 5.10 -7.59 -10.46
N ASN A 39 5.37 -8.86 -10.16
CA ASN A 39 4.33 -9.89 -10.16
C ASN A 39 3.68 -9.95 -8.77
N LEU A 40 2.61 -9.17 -8.60
CA LEU A 40 1.87 -9.06 -7.35
C LEU A 40 0.53 -9.79 -7.42
N ASP A 41 0.18 -10.46 -6.32
CA ASP A 41 -1.17 -10.99 -6.13
C ASP A 41 -2.08 -9.87 -5.59
N MET A 42 -2.79 -9.21 -6.52
CA MET A 42 -3.67 -8.09 -6.20
C MET A 42 -4.87 -8.48 -5.31
N ASP A 43 -5.36 -9.72 -5.40
CA ASP A 43 -6.42 -10.21 -4.52
C ASP A 43 -5.93 -10.29 -3.07
N SER A 44 -4.69 -10.73 -2.87
CA SER A 44 -4.04 -10.72 -1.56
C SER A 44 -3.80 -9.31 -1.04
N ILE A 45 -3.40 -8.37 -1.91
CA ILE A 45 -3.24 -6.94 -1.53
C ILE A 45 -4.58 -6.35 -1.06
N MET A 46 -5.67 -6.61 -1.77
CA MET A 46 -7.00 -6.12 -1.36
C MET A 46 -7.41 -6.63 0.02
N ARG A 47 -7.13 -7.92 0.32
CA ARG A 47 -7.40 -8.49 1.66
C ARG A 47 -6.61 -7.76 2.76
N VAL A 48 -5.32 -7.51 2.51
CA VAL A 48 -4.45 -6.77 3.43
C VAL A 48 -5.00 -5.37 3.67
N LEU A 49 -5.37 -4.63 2.63
CA LEU A 49 -5.90 -3.27 2.77
C LEU A 49 -7.22 -3.23 3.56
N VAL A 50 -8.10 -4.23 3.36
CA VAL A 50 -9.35 -4.37 4.14
C VAL A 50 -9.06 -4.67 5.61
N ASP A 51 -8.08 -5.53 5.90
CA ASP A 51 -7.66 -5.79 7.28
C ASP A 51 -7.05 -4.55 7.94
N MET A 52 -6.32 -3.73 7.17
CA MET A 52 -5.78 -2.47 7.64
C MET A 52 -6.86 -1.43 7.93
N ASP A 53 -7.87 -1.30 7.07
CA ASP A 53 -9.00 -0.41 7.29
C ASP A 53 -9.78 -0.76 8.57
N ARG A 54 -9.96 -2.07 8.79
CA ARG A 54 -10.58 -2.63 10.00
C ARG A 54 -9.71 -2.50 11.25
N ARG A 55 -8.50 -1.94 11.15
CA ARG A 55 -7.50 -1.84 12.23
C ARG A 55 -7.02 -3.19 12.77
N ASN A 56 -7.18 -4.26 12.00
CA ASN A 56 -6.63 -5.58 12.35
C ASN A 56 -5.14 -5.66 12.02
N LEU A 57 -4.67 -4.78 11.13
CA LEU A 57 -3.29 -4.70 10.67
C LEU A 57 -2.87 -3.23 10.56
N ILE A 58 -1.68 -2.88 11.05
CA ILE A 58 -1.17 -1.49 11.02
C ILE A 58 -0.03 -1.31 10.03
N GLU A 59 0.64 -2.41 9.67
CA GLU A 59 1.76 -2.44 8.76
C GLU A 59 1.81 -3.80 8.06
N THR A 60 2.14 -3.80 6.77
CA THR A 60 2.58 -4.99 6.05
C THR A 60 3.87 -4.67 5.33
N ASP A 61 4.77 -5.65 5.23
CA ASP A 61 5.97 -5.59 4.41
C ASP A 61 6.09 -6.91 3.65
N ARG A 62 5.63 -6.89 2.39
CA ARG A 62 5.57 -8.06 1.52
C ARG A 62 5.78 -7.64 0.07
N TYR A 63 6.36 -8.54 -0.73
CA TYR A 63 6.50 -8.35 -2.18
C TYR A 63 7.15 -7.03 -2.58
N HIS A 64 8.14 -6.56 -1.81
CA HIS A 64 8.80 -5.26 -2.02
C HIS A 64 7.91 -4.04 -1.78
N ILE A 65 6.77 -4.23 -1.11
CA ILE A 65 5.80 -3.19 -0.78
C ILE A 65 5.60 -3.17 0.73
N ARG A 66 5.83 -1.99 1.30
CA ARG A 66 5.46 -1.67 2.67
C ARG A 66 4.23 -0.78 2.66
N ILE A 67 3.16 -1.21 3.31
CA ILE A 67 1.95 -0.39 3.50
C ILE A 67 1.79 -0.17 4.99
N ARG A 68 1.63 1.08 5.41
CA ARG A 68 1.44 1.45 6.82
C ARG A 68 0.23 2.35 6.96
N VAL A 69 -0.58 2.11 7.99
CA VAL A 69 -1.60 3.09 8.42
C VAL A 69 -0.94 4.05 9.40
N GLU A 70 -1.00 5.34 9.08
CA GLU A 70 -0.56 6.41 9.97
C GLU A 70 -1.80 7.14 10.52
N ASP A 71 -1.87 7.26 11.84
CA ASP A 71 -2.88 8.08 12.53
C ASP A 71 -2.33 9.52 12.61
N GLY A 72 -2.94 10.48 11.89
CA GLY A 72 -2.49 11.89 11.88
C GLY A 72 -3.47 12.86 11.19
N GLU A 73 -3.37 14.16 11.49
CA GLU A 73 -3.89 15.25 10.65
C GLU A 73 -2.77 15.67 9.70
N VAL A 74 -3.06 15.76 8.39
CA VAL A 74 -2.12 16.25 7.37
C VAL A 74 -2.07 17.77 7.40
#